data_AF-A0A059G3I0-F1
#
_entry.id   AF-A0A059G3I0-F1
#
_cell.length_a   1.000
_cell.length_b   1.000
_cell.length_c   1.000
_cell.angle_alpha   90.00
_cell.angle_beta   90.00
_cell.angle_gamma   90.00
#
_symmetry.space_group_name_H-M   'P 1'
#
loop_
_entity.id
_entity.type
_entity.pdbx_description
1 polymer ?
#
loop_
_entity_poly.entity_id
_entity_poly.type
_entity_poly.pdbx_seq_one_letter_code
_entity_poly.pdbx_strand_id
1 'polypeptide(L)' 'MDKGQQVTEQEIETSLSSLARLIDRYGDAYWPVFERLERELGIRKQRRRRLSAHLQNSRRTL' A
#
# COMPACT_ATOMS: atom_id res chain seq x y z
N MET A 1 18.63 -5.20 15.96
CA MET A 1 18.35 -6.22 14.93
C MET A 1 17.20 -5.69 14.09
N ASP A 2 17.49 -5.13 12.91
CA ASP A 2 16.48 -4.67 11.96
C ASP A 2 15.81 -5.92 11.36
N LYS A 3 14.78 -6.42 12.06
CA LYS A 3 13.92 -7.46 11.51
C LYS A 3 13.13 -6.77 10.42
N GLY A 4 13.56 -6.91 9.16
CA GLY A 4 12.93 -6.35 7.96
C GLY A 4 11.44 -6.17 8.14
N GLN A 5 11.08 -4.98 8.64
CA GLN A 5 9.75 -4.76 9.19
C GLN A 5 8.86 -4.75 7.96
N GLN A 6 8.03 -5.79 7.82
CA GLN A 6 7.11 -5.85 6.70
C GLN A 6 6.23 -4.61 6.80
N VAL A 7 6.58 -3.59 6.02
CA VAL A 7 5.83 -2.35 5.95
C VAL A 7 4.38 -2.78 5.70
N THR A 8 3.46 -2.44 6.59
CA THR A 8 2.06 -2.86 6.42
C THR A 8 1.40 -1.94 5.40
N GLU A 9 0.26 -2.35 4.84
CA GLU A 9 -0.52 -1.44 3.98
C GLU A 9 -0.91 -0.16 4.73
N GLN A 10 -1.15 -0.26 6.05
CA GLN A 10 -1.52 0.85 6.91
C GLN A 10 -0.38 1.86 7.12
N GLU A 11 0.86 1.38 7.21
CA GLU A 11 2.05 2.24 7.24
C GLU A 11 2.21 3.02 5.93
N ILE A 12 1.92 2.37 4.78
CA ILE A 12 1.95 3.04 3.47
C ILE A 12 0.84 4.10 3.37
N GLU A 13 -0.38 3.80 3.82
CA GLU A 13 -1.49 4.76 3.84
C GLU A 13 -1.19 5.98 4.73
N THR A 14 -0.56 5.75 5.88
CA THR A 14 -0.12 6.81 6.79
C THR A 14 0.97 7.68 6.16
N SER A 15 1.92 7.05 5.46
CA SER A 15 2.98 7.74 4.72
C SER A 15 2.43 8.56 3.55
N LEU A 16 1.46 8.03 2.80
CA LEU A 16 0.75 8.74 1.73
C LEU A 16 0.02 9.98 2.27
N SER A 17 -0.68 9.84 3.40
CA SER A 17 -1.36 10.97 4.05
C SER A 17 -0.38 12.08 4.47
N SER A 18 0.82 11.68 4.90
CA SER A 18 1.89 12.61 5.27
C SER A 18 2.47 13.31 4.04
N LEU A 19 2.69 12.57 2.95
CA LEU A 19 3.15 13.12 1.67
C LEU A 19 2.13 14.04 1.03
N ALA A 20 0.83 13.76 1.13
CA ALA A 20 -0.21 14.67 0.64
C ALA A 20 -0.10 16.06 1.28
N ARG A 21 0.17 16.13 2.59
CA ARG A 21 0.41 17.41 3.29
C ARG A 21 1.70 18.09 2.86
N LEU A 22 2.73 17.31 2.51
CA LEU A 22 3.97 17.85 1.97
C LEU A 22 3.78 18.39 0.55
N ILE A 23 3.03 17.71 -0.30
CA ILE A 23 2.68 18.19 -1.65
C ILE A 23 1.84 19.47 -1.55
N ASP A 24 0.85 19.51 -0.66
CA ASP A 24 0.03 20.70 -0.42
C ASP A 24 0.88 21.92 0.02
N ARG A 25 1.91 21.68 0.84
CA ARG A 25 2.78 22.76 1.36
C ARG A 25 3.95 23.14 0.43
N TYR A 26 4.57 22.18 -0.23
CA TYR A 26 5.84 22.35 -0.94
C TYR A 26 5.72 22.13 -2.46
N GLY A 27 4.51 21.83 -2.94
CA GLY A 27 4.23 21.61 -4.36
C GLY A 27 4.76 20.28 -4.88
N ASP A 28 5.00 20.25 -6.18
CA ASP A 28 5.14 19.02 -6.96
C ASP A 28 6.43 18.20 -6.72
N ALA A 29 7.35 18.68 -5.88
CA ALA A 29 8.61 17.99 -5.62
C ALA A 29 8.44 16.58 -5.03
N TYR A 30 7.34 16.35 -4.29
CA TYR A 30 7.06 15.09 -3.61
C TYR A 30 6.14 14.14 -4.39
N TRP A 31 5.60 14.59 -5.54
CA TRP A 31 4.73 13.76 -6.38
C TRP A 31 5.34 12.41 -6.78
N PRO A 32 6.61 12.34 -7.24
CA PRO A 32 7.20 11.06 -7.66
C PRO A 32 7.22 10.01 -6.54
N VAL A 33 7.38 10.44 -5.29
CA VAL A 33 7.38 9.55 -4.12
C VAL A 33 5.96 9.11 -3.78
N PHE A 34 5.01 10.05 -3.82
CA PHE A 34 3.59 9.75 -3.60
C PHE A 34 3.06 8.72 -4.59
N GLU A 35 3.30 8.91 -5.89
CA GLU A 35 2.86 7.97 -6.93
C GLU A 35 3.48 6.57 -6.77
N ARG A 36 4.72 6.51 -6.29
CA ARG A 36 5.41 5.23 -6.07
C ARG A 36 4.74 4.46 -4.94
N LEU A 37 4.44 5.13 -3.83
CA LEU A 37 3.75 4.51 -2.70
C LEU A 37 2.31 4.13 -3.02
N GLU A 38 1.62 4.94 -3.82
CA GLU A 38 0.27 4.63 -4.28
C GLU A 38 0.25 3.35 -5.14
N ARG A 39 1.19 3.24 -6.09
CA ARG A 39 1.36 2.04 -6.92
C ARG A 39 1.69 0.81 -6.06
N GLU A 40 2.58 0.95 -5.10
CA GLU A 40 2.95 -0.16 -4.22
C GLU A 40 1.76 -0.63 -3.36
N LEU A 41 1.00 0.31 -2.80
CA LEU A 41 -0.23 0.01 -2.06
C LEU A 41 -1.24 -0.72 -2.95
N GLY A 42 -1.43 -0.25 -4.20
CA GLY A 42 -2.31 -0.87 -5.18
C GLY A 42 -1.93 -2.33 -5.47
N ILE A 43 -0.65 -2.60 -5.72
CA ILE A 43 -0.12 -3.95 -5.96
C ILE A 43 -0.38 -4.87 -4.76
N ARG A 44 -0.12 -4.38 -3.53
CA ARG A 44 -0.32 -5.15 -2.30
C ARG A 44 -1.80 -5.46 -2.06
N LYS A 45 -2.68 -4.47 -2.20
CA LYS A 45 -4.14 -4.65 -2.13
C LYS A 45 -4.63 -5.65 -3.16
N GLN A 46 -4.13 -5.57 -4.39
CA GLN A 46 -4.49 -6.51 -5.45
C GLN A 46 -4.03 -7.95 -5.14
N ARG A 47 -2.79 -8.14 -4.65
CA ARG A 47 -2.29 -9.46 -4.22
C ARG A 47 -3.17 -10.04 -3.11
N ARG A 48 -3.51 -9.23 -2.10
CA ARG A 48 -4.41 -9.64 -1.02
C ARG A 48 -5.79 -10.02 -1.54
N ARG A 49 -6.40 -9.19 -2.40
CA ARG A 49 -7.71 -9.50 -3.03
C ARG A 49 -7.68 -10.82 -3.79
N ARG A 50 -6.65 -11.05 -4.60
CA ARG A 50 -6.47 -12.33 -5.33
C ARG A 50 -6.36 -13.50 -4.37
N LEU A 51 -5.52 -13.39 -3.35
CA LEU A 51 -5.33 -14.45 -2.36
C LEU A 51 -6.64 -14.75 -1.61
N SER A 52 -7.34 -13.71 -1.15
CA SER A 52 -8.64 -13.85 -0.48
C SER A 52 -9.70 -14.48 -1.38
N ALA A 53 -9.75 -14.12 -2.67
CA ALA A 53 -10.68 -14.71 -3.62
C ALA A 53 -10.39 -16.21 -3.82
N HIS A 54 -9.12 -16.59 -3.98
CA HIS A 54 -8.74 -18.00 -4.10
C HIS A 54 -9.04 -18.80 -2.82
N LEU A 55 -8.73 -18.25 -1.64
CA LEU A 55 -9.01 -18.92 -0.36
C LEU A 55 -10.52 -19.05 -0.07
N GLN A 56 -11.34 -18.06 -0.45
CA GLN A 56 -12.79 -18.16 -0.34
C GLN A 56 -13.37 -19.18 -1.31
N ASN A 57 -12.82 -19.27 -2.52
CA ASN A 57 -13.27 -20.25 -3.51
C ASN A 57 -12.93 -21.68 -3.07
N SER A 58 -11.73 -21.91 -2.51
CA SER A 58 -11.33 -23.22 -1.97
C SER A 58 -12.16 -23.67 -0.76
N ARG A 59 -12.65 -22.72 0.07
CA ARG A 59 -13.55 -23.03 1.20
C ARG A 59 -14.99 -23.32 0.79
N ARG A 60 -15.39 -22.94 -0.41
CA ARG A 60 -16.76 -23.15 -0.93
C ARG A 60 -16.92 -24.49 -1.66
N THR A 61 -15.82 -25.18 -1.92
CA THR A 61 -15.76 -26.48 -2.62
C THR A 61 -15.57 -27.69 -1.68
N LEU A 62 -15.78 -27.51 -0.38
CA LEU A 62 -15.90 -28.59 0.62
C LEU A 62 -17.30 -28.53 1.23
#